data_AF-A0A1R1BBA6-F1
#
_entry.id   AF-A0A1R1BBA6-F1
#
_cell.length_a   1.000
_cell.length_b   1.000
_cell.length_c   1.000
_cell.angle_alpha   90.00
_cell.angle_beta   90.00
_cell.angle_gamma   90.00
#
_symmetry.space_group_name_H-M   'P 1'
#
loop_
_entity.id
_entity.type
_entity.pdbx_description
1 polymer ?
#
loop_
_entity_poly.entity_id
_entity_poly.type
_entity_poly.pdbx_seq_one_letter_code
_entity_poly.pdbx_strand_id
1 'polypeptide(L)'
;MKRLFATAAFLCMVLFLSACAKSEYKALPINEEVDICVICNMQVKDDAYAVQLTTKEGKNFKFDDLGCMNEWKQKNSVDSIGAQFVRDYNTKDWIKFEEASYVFHPSFKTPMAYGIYSFKSKGDAEAFIDSQKKGKLMTAADLSTHTWERSSNTMHMDMDGAHKMQDSSTKKPEAGNADKGMHGK
;
A
#
# COMPACT_ATOMS: atom_id res chain seq x y z
N MET A 1 28.94 -22.36 -54.17
CA MET A 1 28.38 -21.00 -53.94
C MET A 1 26.95 -21.04 -53.41
N LYS A 2 25.95 -21.58 -54.12
CA LYS A 2 24.53 -21.64 -53.67
C LYS A 2 24.30 -22.26 -52.27
N ARG A 3 25.08 -23.30 -51.92
CA ARG A 3 25.01 -23.97 -50.59
C ARG A 3 25.62 -23.14 -49.45
N LEU A 4 26.63 -22.29 -49.73
CA LEU A 4 27.21 -21.37 -48.74
C LEU A 4 26.28 -20.18 -48.44
N PHE A 5 25.54 -19.69 -49.45
CA PHE A 5 24.53 -18.64 -49.26
C PHE A 5 23.33 -19.15 -48.44
N ALA A 6 22.91 -20.40 -48.65
CA ALA A 6 21.83 -21.02 -47.88
C ALA A 6 22.20 -21.23 -46.40
N THR A 7 23.43 -21.63 -46.10
CA THR A 7 23.91 -21.78 -44.71
C THR A 7 24.11 -20.44 -44.00
N ALA A 8 24.55 -19.40 -44.71
CA ALA A 8 24.69 -18.06 -44.14
C ALA A 8 23.32 -17.42 -43.82
N ALA A 9 22.31 -17.64 -44.66
CA ALA A 9 20.94 -17.18 -44.41
C ALA A 9 20.30 -17.86 -43.19
N PHE A 10 20.53 -19.16 -43.00
CA PHE A 10 20.04 -19.90 -41.84
C PHE A 10 20.72 -19.45 -40.54
N LEU A 11 22.04 -19.19 -40.56
CA LEU A 11 22.78 -18.71 -39.39
C LEU A 11 22.37 -17.28 -38.97
N CYS A 12 22.08 -16.39 -39.93
CA CYS A 12 21.50 -15.08 -39.62
C CYS A 12 20.10 -15.19 -39.00
N MET A 13 19.26 -16.13 -39.45
CA MET A 13 17.90 -16.30 -38.92
C MET A 13 17.88 -16.81 -37.48
N VAL A 14 18.84 -17.64 -37.08
CA VAL A 14 19.00 -18.10 -35.68
C VAL A 14 19.49 -16.97 -34.77
N LEU A 15 20.28 -16.02 -35.28
CA LEU A 15 20.78 -14.86 -34.52
C LEU A 15 19.72 -13.78 -34.28
N PHE A 16 18.58 -13.80 -34.98
CA PHE A 16 17.46 -12.88 -34.73
C PHE A 16 16.49 -13.37 -33.64
N LEU A 17 16.54 -14.64 -33.22
CA LEU A 17 15.66 -15.20 -32.18
C LEU A 17 16.15 -14.94 -30.74
N SER A 18 17.35 -14.40 -30.56
CA SER A 18 17.92 -13.99 -29.27
C SER A 18 17.64 -12.52 -28.91
N ALA A 19 16.81 -11.83 -29.69
CA ALA A 19 16.36 -10.48 -29.39
C ALA A 19 15.35 -10.46 -28.23
N CYS A 20 15.88 -10.36 -27.01
CA CYS A 20 15.22 -9.84 -25.82
C CYS A 20 13.89 -10.49 -25.41
N ALA A 21 13.95 -11.68 -24.81
CA ALA A 21 13.04 -11.98 -23.72
C ALA A 21 13.40 -11.11 -22.51
N LYS A 22 13.10 -9.80 -22.56
CA LYS A 22 13.08 -8.98 -21.34
C LYS A 22 11.99 -9.59 -20.47
N SER A 23 12.36 -10.15 -19.34
CA SER A 23 11.43 -10.57 -18.30
C SER A 23 10.60 -9.37 -17.88
N GLU A 24 9.40 -9.23 -18.44
CA GLU A 24 8.48 -8.16 -18.08
C GLU A 24 7.85 -8.53 -16.74
N TYR A 25 8.07 -7.71 -15.72
CA TYR A 25 7.40 -7.86 -14.44
C TYR A 25 5.89 -7.68 -14.66
N LYS A 26 5.08 -8.45 -13.93
CA LYS A 26 3.63 -8.39 -14.01
C LYS A 26 3.05 -8.16 -12.63
N ALA A 27 1.95 -7.41 -12.58
CA ALA A 27 1.13 -7.35 -11.40
C ALA A 27 0.53 -8.74 -11.09
N LEU A 28 0.43 -9.05 -9.81
CA LEU A 28 -0.12 -10.30 -9.30
C LEU A 28 -1.49 -10.02 -8.68
N PRO A 29 -2.42 -10.99 -8.67
CA PRO A 29 -3.69 -10.84 -7.96
C PRO A 29 -3.44 -10.62 -6.47
N ILE A 30 -4.31 -9.84 -5.81
CA ILE A 30 -4.33 -9.72 -4.36
C ILE A 30 -4.94 -11.00 -3.78
N ASN A 31 -4.31 -11.52 -2.74
CA ASN A 31 -4.82 -12.56 -1.86
C ASN A 31 -4.97 -11.94 -0.48
N GLU A 32 -6.19 -11.52 -0.15
CA GLU A 32 -6.48 -10.84 1.11
C GLU A 32 -6.11 -11.70 2.33
N GLU A 33 -6.10 -13.03 2.25
CA GLU A 33 -5.78 -13.90 3.40
C GLU A 33 -4.31 -13.78 3.86
N VAL A 34 -3.40 -13.39 2.96
CA VAL A 34 -1.94 -13.45 3.22
C VAL A 34 -1.19 -12.17 2.86
N ASP A 35 -1.75 -11.33 2.00
CA ASP A 35 -1.08 -10.10 1.59
C ASP A 35 -1.22 -9.05 2.69
N ILE A 36 -0.10 -8.75 3.34
CA ILE A 36 -0.01 -7.76 4.40
C ILE A 36 0.94 -6.66 3.96
N CYS A 37 0.49 -5.41 4.06
CA CYS A 37 1.30 -4.24 3.77
C CYS A 37 2.44 -4.14 4.77
N VAL A 38 3.69 -4.24 4.30
CA VAL A 38 4.90 -4.22 5.16
C VAL A 38 5.17 -2.88 5.85
N ILE A 39 4.36 -1.84 5.55
CA ILE A 39 4.51 -0.49 6.10
C ILE A 39 3.50 -0.22 7.21
N CYS A 40 2.21 -0.50 6.98
CA CYS A 40 1.16 -0.28 7.98
C CYS A 40 0.75 -1.55 8.74
N ASN A 41 1.23 -2.73 8.34
CA ASN A 41 0.84 -4.04 8.87
C ASN A 41 -0.67 -4.35 8.73
N MET A 42 -1.37 -3.64 7.84
CA MET A 42 -2.76 -3.94 7.50
C MET A 42 -2.83 -4.96 6.35
N GLN A 43 -3.92 -5.73 6.34
CA GLN A 43 -4.28 -6.58 5.23
C GLN A 43 -4.50 -5.74 3.97
N VAL A 44 -3.92 -6.15 2.85
CA VAL A 44 -4.12 -5.49 1.55
C VAL A 44 -5.41 -6.02 0.94
N LYS A 45 -6.38 -5.13 0.72
CA LYS A 45 -7.65 -5.48 0.09
C LYS A 45 -7.53 -5.58 -1.43
N ASP A 46 -8.37 -6.40 -2.06
CA ASP A 46 -8.50 -6.46 -3.51
C ASP A 46 -9.41 -5.33 -4.04
N ASP A 47 -8.93 -4.10 -3.87
CA ASP A 47 -9.65 -2.88 -4.24
C ASP A 47 -8.84 -1.91 -5.11
N ALA A 48 -9.34 -0.68 -5.21
CA ALA A 48 -8.78 0.39 -6.02
C ALA A 48 -7.50 1.02 -5.44
N TYR A 49 -7.16 0.74 -4.18
CA TYR A 49 -6.02 1.35 -3.48
C TYR A 49 -4.81 0.43 -3.41
N ALA A 50 -4.97 -0.85 -3.75
CA ALA A 50 -3.88 -1.80 -3.76
C ALA A 50 -2.76 -1.36 -4.72
N VAL A 51 -1.53 -1.46 -4.25
CA VAL A 51 -0.33 -1.10 -4.99
C VAL A 51 0.65 -2.26 -4.93
N GLN A 52 1.35 -2.55 -6.04
CA GLN A 52 2.41 -3.55 -6.08
C GLN A 52 3.75 -2.91 -6.48
N LEU A 53 4.82 -3.33 -5.82
CA LEU A 53 6.20 -3.09 -6.22
C LEU A 53 6.90 -4.42 -6.39
N THR A 54 7.62 -4.59 -7.50
CA THR A 54 8.44 -5.78 -7.78
C THR A 54 9.90 -5.36 -7.86
N THR A 55 10.78 -6.02 -7.10
CA THR A 55 12.23 -5.77 -7.18
C THR A 55 12.85 -6.42 -8.41
N LYS A 56 14.08 -6.03 -8.75
CA LYS A 56 14.86 -6.63 -9.84
C LYS A 56 15.17 -8.11 -9.61
N GLU A 57 15.20 -8.55 -8.34
CA GLU A 57 15.33 -9.97 -8.00
C GLU A 57 13.99 -10.73 -8.04
N GLY A 58 12.88 -10.05 -8.37
CA GLY A 58 11.56 -10.66 -8.49
C GLY A 58 10.76 -10.74 -7.18
N LYS A 59 11.22 -10.08 -6.10
CA LYS A 59 10.43 -10.02 -4.85
C LYS A 59 9.26 -9.06 -5.03
N ASN A 60 8.06 -9.50 -4.67
CA ASN A 60 6.84 -8.71 -4.75
C ASN A 60 6.46 -8.17 -3.38
N PHE A 61 6.14 -6.88 -3.32
CA PHE A 61 5.56 -6.20 -2.19
C PHE A 61 4.20 -5.64 -2.60
N LYS A 62 3.20 -5.82 -1.74
CA LYS A 62 1.87 -5.22 -1.91
C LYS A 62 1.61 -4.25 -0.78
N PHE A 63 0.95 -3.15 -1.10
CA PHE A 63 0.66 -2.07 -0.17
C PHE A 63 -0.81 -1.73 -0.24
N ASP A 64 -1.37 -1.36 0.90
CA ASP A 64 -2.77 -0.96 1.05
C ASP A 64 -3.02 0.50 0.60
N ASP A 65 -1.96 1.27 0.38
CA ASP A 65 -2.03 2.65 -0.07
C ASP A 65 -0.76 3.04 -0.83
N LEU A 66 -0.88 3.94 -1.81
CA LEU A 66 0.25 4.46 -2.58
C LEU A 66 1.32 5.12 -1.71
N GLY A 67 0.92 5.82 -0.65
CA GLY A 67 1.86 6.44 0.28
C GLY A 67 2.64 5.43 1.11
N CYS A 68 2.10 4.24 1.37
CA CYS A 68 2.88 3.16 1.96
C CYS A 68 4.01 2.70 1.02
N MET A 69 3.73 2.49 -0.27
CA MET A 69 4.79 2.18 -1.24
C MET A 69 5.85 3.30 -1.26
N ASN A 70 5.44 4.57 -1.19
CA ASN A 70 6.39 5.67 -1.13
C ASN A 70 7.27 5.64 0.13
N GLU A 71 6.69 5.39 1.30
CA GLU A 71 7.44 5.23 2.55
C GLU A 71 8.44 4.06 2.46
N TRP A 72 8.05 2.95 1.83
CA TRP A 72 8.96 1.84 1.55
C TRP A 72 10.15 2.29 0.69
N LYS A 73 9.91 3.05 -0.38
CA LYS A 73 10.98 3.57 -1.26
C LYS A 73 11.94 4.51 -0.54
N GLN A 74 11.50 5.24 0.49
CA GLN A 74 12.39 6.10 1.28
C GLN A 74 13.32 5.31 2.21
N LYS A 75 12.91 4.10 2.62
CA LYS A 75 13.67 3.23 3.53
C LYS A 75 14.55 2.20 2.80
N ASN A 76 14.42 2.09 1.48
CA ASN A 76 15.05 1.06 0.67
C ASN A 76 15.70 1.68 -0.58
N SER A 77 16.59 0.94 -1.24
CA SER A 77 17.22 1.42 -2.47
C SER A 77 16.23 1.39 -3.63
N VAL A 78 15.94 2.55 -4.22
CA VAL A 78 15.10 2.67 -5.42
C VAL A 78 15.73 1.99 -6.64
N ASP A 79 17.06 1.83 -6.68
CA ASP A 79 17.76 1.15 -7.76
C ASP A 79 17.44 -0.35 -7.81
N SER A 80 16.89 -0.92 -6.74
CA SER A 80 16.44 -2.31 -6.69
C SER A 80 15.06 -2.52 -7.32
N ILE A 81 14.35 -1.46 -7.71
CA ILE A 81 12.98 -1.56 -8.23
C ILE A 81 13.00 -2.03 -9.68
N GLY A 82 12.22 -3.07 -9.97
CA GLY A 82 12.01 -3.63 -11.29
C GLY A 82 10.74 -3.11 -11.97
N ALA A 83 9.62 -3.06 -11.23
CA ALA A 83 8.36 -2.49 -11.70
C ALA A 83 7.46 -2.06 -10.55
N GLN A 84 6.51 -1.18 -10.86
CA GLN A 84 5.50 -0.70 -9.93
C GLN A 84 4.14 -0.68 -10.63
N PHE A 85 3.09 -1.05 -9.90
CA PHE A 85 1.73 -1.11 -10.40
C PHE A 85 0.76 -0.51 -9.39
N VAL A 86 -0.25 0.18 -9.91
CA VAL A 86 -1.38 0.75 -9.15
C VAL A 86 -2.68 0.23 -9.74
N ARG A 87 -3.76 0.26 -8.96
CA ARG A 87 -5.09 -0.10 -9.46
C ARG A 87 -5.78 1.13 -10.04
N ASP A 88 -6.52 0.93 -11.12
CA ASP A 88 -7.48 1.91 -11.60
C ASP A 88 -8.59 2.08 -10.58
N TYR A 89 -8.94 3.32 -10.24
CA TYR A 89 -9.92 3.61 -9.22
C TYR A 89 -11.32 3.07 -9.56
N ASN A 90 -11.69 3.08 -10.85
CA ASN A 90 -13.04 2.73 -11.29
C ASN A 90 -13.19 1.22 -11.55
N THR A 91 -12.19 0.62 -12.19
CA THR A 91 -12.26 -0.76 -12.70
C THR A 91 -11.45 -1.75 -11.88
N LYS A 92 -10.55 -1.27 -11.02
CA LYS A 92 -9.51 -2.04 -10.35
C LYS A 92 -8.54 -2.71 -11.34
N ASP A 93 -8.47 -2.34 -12.61
CA ASP A 93 -7.44 -2.88 -13.49
C ASP A 93 -6.04 -2.52 -12.98
N TRP A 94 -5.05 -3.41 -13.16
CA TRP A 94 -3.65 -3.07 -12.90
C TRP A 94 -3.11 -2.13 -13.99
N ILE A 95 -2.45 -1.06 -13.57
CA ILE A 95 -1.80 -0.06 -14.42
C ILE A 95 -0.34 0.03 -14.01
N LYS A 96 0.59 0.19 -14.97
CA LYS A 96 1.97 0.57 -14.66
C LYS A 96 1.99 1.93 -13.98
N PHE A 97 2.76 2.07 -12.90
CA PHE A 97 2.81 3.28 -12.09
C PHE A 97 3.12 4.53 -12.93
N GLU A 98 4.04 4.41 -13.89
CA GLU A 98 4.46 5.50 -14.78
C GLU A 98 3.41 5.89 -15.84
N GLU A 99 2.44 5.02 -16.13
CA GLU A 99 1.39 5.24 -17.14
C GLU A 99 0.09 5.78 -16.53
N ALA A 100 -0.08 5.67 -15.21
CA ALA A 100 -1.30 6.12 -14.53
C ALA A 100 -1.38 7.64 -14.41
N SER A 101 -2.61 8.15 -14.42
CA SER A 101 -2.96 9.50 -14.02
C SER A 101 -3.38 9.50 -12.55
N TYR A 102 -2.94 10.47 -11.78
CA TYR A 102 -3.20 10.55 -10.34
C TYR A 102 -4.04 11.79 -10.02
N VAL A 103 -4.87 11.68 -8.99
CA VAL A 103 -5.56 12.84 -8.42
C VAL A 103 -5.26 12.91 -6.93
N PHE A 104 -4.72 14.04 -6.49
CA PHE A 104 -4.41 14.30 -5.10
C PHE A 104 -5.34 15.36 -4.50
N HIS A 105 -5.82 15.13 -3.29
CA HIS A 105 -6.33 16.18 -2.41
C HIS A 105 -6.12 15.75 -0.95
N PRO A 106 -5.67 16.64 -0.04
CA PRO A 106 -5.42 16.28 1.36
C PRO A 106 -6.67 15.82 2.13
N SER A 107 -7.88 16.07 1.60
CA SER A 107 -9.14 15.59 2.21
C SER A 107 -9.73 14.35 1.57
N PHE A 108 -9.10 13.80 0.53
CA PHE A 108 -9.54 12.53 -0.03
C PHE A 108 -9.26 11.38 0.93
N LYS A 109 -10.22 10.48 1.05
CA LYS A 109 -10.13 9.32 1.95
C LYS A 109 -9.48 8.18 1.19
N THR A 110 -8.26 7.82 1.58
CA THR A 110 -7.58 6.59 1.18
C THR A 110 -7.27 5.77 2.44
N PRO A 111 -6.98 4.46 2.33
CA PRO A 111 -6.81 3.61 3.51
C PRO A 111 -5.80 4.16 4.53
N MET A 112 -4.71 4.79 4.05
CA MET A 112 -3.67 5.37 4.91
C MET A 112 -3.63 6.91 4.86
N ALA A 113 -4.72 7.54 4.41
CA ALA A 113 -4.93 8.99 4.44
C ALA A 113 -3.90 9.84 3.67
N TYR A 114 -3.29 9.29 2.63
CA TYR A 114 -2.42 10.04 1.71
C TYR A 114 -3.18 10.79 0.62
N GLY A 115 -4.46 10.44 0.39
CA GLY A 115 -5.34 11.25 -0.44
C GLY A 115 -5.03 11.22 -1.93
N ILE A 116 -4.41 10.14 -2.43
CA ILE A 116 -4.08 9.95 -3.86
C ILE A 116 -4.91 8.82 -4.45
N TYR A 117 -5.54 9.10 -5.59
CA TYR A 117 -6.34 8.16 -6.38
C TYR A 117 -5.63 7.97 -7.72
N SER A 118 -5.64 6.75 -8.26
CA SER A 118 -5.01 6.41 -9.55
C SER A 118 -6.05 6.04 -10.60
N PHE A 119 -5.81 6.46 -11.84
CA PHE A 119 -6.71 6.28 -12.97
C PHE A 119 -5.93 5.82 -14.20
N LYS A 120 -6.53 4.92 -14.96
CA LYS A 120 -5.99 4.39 -16.21
C LYS A 120 -5.95 5.45 -17.30
N SER A 121 -6.93 6.36 -17.29
CA SER A 121 -7.01 7.45 -18.25
C SER A 121 -7.00 8.81 -17.56
N LYS A 122 -6.40 9.79 -18.23
CA LYS A 122 -6.45 11.19 -17.80
C LYS A 122 -7.89 11.72 -17.78
N GLY A 123 -8.73 11.30 -18.73
CA GLY A 123 -10.13 11.73 -18.80
C GLY A 123 -10.95 11.29 -17.58
N ASP A 124 -10.73 10.08 -17.07
CA ASP A 124 -11.39 9.61 -15.86
C ASP A 124 -10.93 10.38 -14.61
N ALA A 125 -9.64 10.71 -14.55
CA ALA A 125 -9.09 11.54 -13.47
C ALA A 125 -9.69 12.95 -13.48
N GLU A 126 -9.82 13.58 -14.66
CA GLU A 126 -10.46 14.88 -14.83
C GLU A 126 -11.95 14.84 -14.48
N ALA A 127 -12.68 13.81 -14.94
CA ALA A 127 -14.08 13.60 -14.58
C ALA A 127 -14.25 13.40 -13.07
N PHE A 128 -13.31 12.69 -12.43
CA PHE A 128 -13.31 12.55 -10.97
C PHE A 128 -13.12 13.90 -10.28
N ILE A 129 -12.14 14.71 -10.68
CA ILE A 129 -11.93 16.08 -10.16
C ILE A 129 -13.20 16.92 -10.30
N ASP A 130 -13.83 16.88 -11.48
CA ASP A 130 -15.06 17.61 -11.76
C ASP A 130 -16.24 17.13 -10.90
N SER A 131 -16.32 15.83 -10.61
CA SER A 131 -17.34 15.27 -9.72
C SER A 131 -17.12 15.67 -8.25
N GLN A 132 -15.86 15.70 -7.82
CA GLN A 132 -15.48 16.00 -6.43
C GLN A 132 -15.41 17.50 -6.16
N LYS A 133 -15.36 18.33 -7.23
CA LYS A 133 -15.13 19.78 -7.19
C LYS A 133 -13.83 20.17 -6.48
N LYS A 134 -12.86 19.25 -6.45
CA LYS A 134 -11.56 19.40 -5.81
C LYS A 134 -10.60 18.35 -6.34
N GLY A 135 -9.32 18.56 -6.07
CA GLY A 135 -8.25 17.66 -6.45
C GLY A 135 -7.33 18.25 -7.50
N LYS A 136 -6.08 17.80 -7.46
CA LYS A 136 -5.03 18.19 -8.40
C LYS A 136 -4.68 16.98 -9.25
N LEU A 137 -4.83 17.12 -10.57
CA LEU A 137 -4.32 16.14 -11.53
C LEU A 137 -2.79 16.10 -11.45
N MET A 138 -2.23 14.90 -11.45
CA MET A 138 -0.80 14.62 -11.30
C MET A 138 -0.39 13.46 -12.20
N THR A 139 0.87 13.48 -12.61
CA THR A 139 1.56 12.37 -13.27
C THR A 139 2.48 11.64 -12.29
N ALA A 140 3.03 10.49 -12.68
CA ALA A 140 4.06 9.82 -11.90
C ALA A 140 5.30 10.71 -11.63
N ALA A 141 5.65 11.60 -12.56
CA ALA A 141 6.74 12.55 -12.38
C ALA A 141 6.43 13.56 -11.27
N ASP A 142 5.19 14.06 -11.21
CA ASP A 142 4.75 15.00 -10.16
C ASP A 142 4.78 14.38 -8.76
N LEU A 143 4.62 13.05 -8.65
CA LEU A 143 4.70 12.32 -7.39
C LEU A 143 6.12 12.29 -6.78
N SER A 144 7.16 12.49 -7.58
CA SER A 144 8.56 12.48 -7.10
C SER A 144 8.90 13.71 -6.24
N THR A 145 8.22 14.83 -6.48
CA THR A 145 8.40 16.09 -5.74
C THR A 145 7.19 16.40 -4.85
N HIS A 146 6.24 15.48 -4.76
CA HIS A 146 5.06 15.59 -3.92
C HIS A 146 5.39 15.46 -2.43
N THR A 147 4.69 16.23 -1.58
CA THR A 147 4.76 16.10 -0.13
C THR A 147 3.84 14.99 0.36
N TRP A 148 4.43 13.94 0.93
CA TRP A 148 3.72 12.73 1.37
C TRP A 148 3.24 12.81 2.83
N GLU A 149 2.43 13.83 3.13
CA GLU A 149 1.82 14.00 4.44
C GLU A 149 0.50 13.22 4.55
N ARG A 150 0.31 12.50 5.65
CA ARG A 150 -0.99 11.91 5.97
C ARG A 150 -1.90 13.01 6.49
N SER A 151 -3.12 13.10 5.95
CA SER A 151 -4.11 14.00 6.51
C SER A 151 -4.38 13.58 7.96
N SER A 152 -4.17 14.46 8.94
CA SER A 152 -4.52 14.16 10.32
C SER A 152 -6.05 14.11 10.43
N ASN A 153 -6.64 12.92 10.27
CA ASN A 153 -7.92 12.66 10.89
C ASN A 153 -7.66 12.63 12.39
N THR A 154 -7.79 13.79 13.05
CA THR A 154 -8.00 13.82 14.49
C THR A 154 -9.29 13.04 14.76
N MET A 155 -9.14 11.75 15.03
CA MET A 155 -10.19 10.95 15.65
C MET A 155 -10.31 11.50 17.07
N HIS A 156 -11.14 12.53 17.25
CA HIS A 156 -11.68 12.85 18.57
C HIS A 156 -12.50 11.63 18.99
N MET A 157 -11.89 10.78 19.80
CA MET A 157 -12.61 9.79 20.58
C MET A 157 -13.30 10.58 21.69
N ASP A 158 -14.52 11.06 21.44
CA ASP A 158 -15.38 11.59 22.49
C ASP A 158 -15.70 10.44 23.45
N MET A 159 -14.93 10.36 24.53
CA MET A 159 -15.17 9.46 25.65
C MET A 159 -16.25 10.08 26.55
N ASP A 160 -17.48 10.21 26.05
CA ASP A 160 -18.66 10.45 26.88
C ASP A 160 -19.11 9.13 27.52
N GLY A 161 -18.28 8.65 28.44
CA GLY A 161 -18.54 7.48 29.28
C GLY A 161 -18.44 7.86 30.75
N ALA A 162 -19.46 8.53 31.26
CA ALA A 162 -19.58 8.89 32.68
C ALA A 162 -19.71 7.63 33.56
N HIS A 163 -18.60 7.07 34.03
CA HIS A 163 -18.59 6.21 35.20
C HIS A 163 -18.31 7.06 36.45
N LYS A 164 -19.40 7.50 37.11
CA LYS A 164 -19.34 7.97 38.49
C LYS A 164 -18.96 6.80 39.41
N MET A 165 -17.69 6.72 39.78
CA MET A 165 -17.27 5.98 40.97
C MET A 165 -17.61 6.84 42.19
N GLN A 166 -18.64 6.46 42.93
CA GLN A 166 -18.92 7.00 44.25
C GLN A 166 -17.91 6.41 45.24
N ASP A 167 -17.03 7.26 45.76
CA ASP A 167 -16.22 6.98 46.95
C ASP A 167 -17.14 6.98 48.17
N SER A 168 -17.46 5.79 48.66
CA SER A 168 -18.02 5.58 50.00
C SER A 168 -16.91 5.06 50.91
N SER A 169 -16.20 6.01 51.52
CA SER A 169 -15.34 5.79 52.67
C SER A 169 -16.12 5.15 53.82
N THR A 170 -15.96 3.84 54.03
CA THR A 170 -16.35 3.18 55.28
C THR A 170 -15.40 2.02 55.63
N LYS A 171 -14.73 2.22 56.77
CA LYS A 171 -14.27 1.23 57.76
C LYS A 171 -13.41 0.03 57.31
N LYS A 172 -12.14 0.14 57.70
CA LYS A 172 -11.17 -0.92 58.05
C LYS A 172 -11.78 -2.05 58.90
N PRO A 173 -11.40 -3.31 58.65
CA PRO A 173 -10.90 -4.21 59.70
C PRO A 173 -9.54 -4.78 59.26
N GLU A 174 -8.45 -4.51 59.98
CA GLU A 174 -7.86 -5.34 61.05
C GLU A 174 -7.53 -6.79 60.65
N ALA A 175 -6.24 -7.08 60.84
CA ALA A 175 -5.48 -8.18 60.30
C ALA A 175 -5.76 -9.50 61.03
N GLY A 176 -6.01 -10.56 60.27
CA GLY A 176 -5.91 -11.93 60.76
C GLY A 176 -4.57 -12.54 60.34
N ASN A 177 -3.68 -12.76 61.30
CA ASN A 177 -2.62 -13.75 61.20
C ASN A 177 -2.87 -14.84 62.24
N ALA A 178 -2.74 -16.08 61.80
CA ALA A 178 -2.94 -17.29 62.58
C ALA A 178 -1.80 -17.47 63.61
N ASP A 179 -2.10 -18.00 64.81
CA ASP A 179 -1.38 -19.17 65.34
C ASP A 179 -2.04 -19.76 66.61
N LYS A 180 -2.01 -21.09 66.66
CA LYS A 180 -1.96 -22.04 67.80
C LYS A 180 -2.60 -21.70 69.18
N GLY A 181 -3.38 -22.68 69.64
CA GLY A 181 -2.88 -23.50 70.75
C GLY A 181 -3.70 -23.54 72.06
N MET A 182 -4.18 -24.75 72.36
CA MET A 182 -4.26 -25.40 73.68
C MET A 182 -5.25 -24.93 74.78
N HIS A 183 -6.16 -25.88 75.07
CA HIS A 183 -6.51 -26.46 76.38
C HIS A 183 -7.08 -25.57 77.49
N GLY A 184 -8.35 -25.84 77.82
CA GLY A 184 -8.63 -26.73 78.95
C GLY A 184 -9.21 -26.10 80.22
N LYS A 185 -10.28 -26.76 80.68
CA LYS A 185 -11.01 -26.68 81.96
C LYS A 185 -12.08 -25.60 82.07
#